data_AF-A0A966TYI0-F1
#
_entry.id   AF-A0A966TYI0-F1
#
_cell.length_a   1.000
_cell.length_b   1.000
_cell.length_c   1.000
_cell.angle_alpha   90.00
_cell.angle_beta   90.00
_cell.angle_gamma   90.00
#
_symmetry.space_group_name_H-M   'P 1'
#
loop_
_entity.id
_entity.type
_entity.pdbx_description
1 polymer ?
#
loop_
_entity_poly.entity_id
_entity_poly.type
_entity_poly.pdbx_seq_one_letter_code
_entity_poly.pdbx_strand_id
1 'polypeptide(L)'
;MNQAISPAEILARQARALARRRPHESSWRDAYDHVLPRHDLQASLYDATAADAAEQLAASLLAELTPPWSRWFGLAPADALAETEAGQAMAFALEGTTRILQTAFDRSNFAIEMHQAFLDLVITGTGVIMVEEAPLGEASALRFTAIPIMSAVLEEGPSGRLTTIFRETRQEMAEILRRFPFAELPDAMLSHDGGGQTYRVVEAVWPDSNGTRYAAVLDGDTPMLLAQGGFAESPFIAFRWLKAPGEIYGRGPVGKALPDIRTANRVVELVLKNASIACTGIWLAEDDGVLNPATIELTPGAIIPKAPGSAGLTPLAAPGNFDVSQLVLNDLRARIRSALLADRLNTPQDARMTATEVLERSAQTARLLGATYGRLQTELLTPMIARCLAILARRGEV
;
A
#
# COMPACT_ATOMS: atom_id res chain seq x y z
N MET A 1 1.33 -13.55 36.64
CA MET A 1 2.55 -14.21 36.15
C MET A 1 2.77 -13.81 34.70
N ASN A 2 3.70 -12.90 34.43
CA ASN A 2 4.14 -12.56 33.08
C ASN A 2 4.98 -13.72 32.54
N GLN A 3 4.39 -14.66 31.81
CA GLN A 3 5.22 -15.54 30.98
C GLN A 3 5.76 -14.68 29.83
N ALA A 4 7.06 -14.39 29.88
CA ALA A 4 7.77 -13.83 28.74
C ALA A 4 7.73 -14.87 27.62
N ILE A 5 7.05 -14.55 26.51
CA ILE A 5 7.04 -15.39 25.31
C ILE A 5 8.48 -15.46 24.81
N SER A 6 8.98 -16.67 24.57
CA SER A 6 10.33 -16.89 24.07
C SER A 6 10.48 -16.41 22.61
N PRO A 7 11.70 -16.05 22.17
CA PRO A 7 11.96 -15.68 20.77
C PRO A 7 11.47 -16.73 19.76
N ALA A 8 11.67 -18.01 20.07
CA ALA A 8 11.22 -19.12 19.23
C ALA A 8 9.68 -19.19 19.11
N GLU A 9 8.94 -18.90 20.19
CA GLU A 9 7.48 -18.87 20.16
C GLU A 9 6.94 -17.69 19.32
N ILE A 10 7.60 -16.53 19.36
CA ILE A 10 7.28 -15.36 18.52
C ILE A 10 7.44 -15.74 17.04
N LEU A 11 8.58 -16.30 16.67
CA LEU A 11 8.84 -16.73 15.28
C LEU A 11 7.88 -17.84 14.84
N ALA A 12 7.58 -18.81 15.71
CA ALA A 12 6.61 -19.86 15.41
C ALA A 12 5.20 -19.29 15.19
N ARG A 13 4.79 -18.29 15.98
CA ARG A 13 3.51 -17.59 15.80
C ARG A 13 3.49 -16.80 14.50
N GLN A 14 4.57 -16.06 14.20
CA GLN A 14 4.73 -15.33 12.95
C GLN A 14 4.66 -16.28 11.74
N ALA A 15 5.31 -17.45 11.80
CA ALA A 15 5.29 -18.44 10.73
C ALA A 15 3.89 -18.99 10.47
N ARG A 16 3.11 -19.28 11.53
CA ARG A 16 1.70 -19.68 11.41
C ARG A 16 0.84 -18.58 10.77
N ALA A 17 1.06 -17.32 11.14
CA ALA A 17 0.35 -16.19 10.56
C ALA A 17 0.76 -15.96 9.09
N LEU A 18 2.05 -16.11 8.78
CA LEU A 18 2.60 -16.00 7.43
C LEU A 18 2.00 -17.06 6.50
N ALA A 19 1.80 -18.29 6.99
CA ALA A 19 1.16 -19.36 6.23
C ALA A 19 -0.27 -18.97 5.77
N ARG A 20 -1.01 -18.21 6.58
CA ARG A 20 -2.34 -17.69 6.22
C ARG A 20 -2.28 -16.50 5.25
N ARG A 21 -1.18 -15.75 5.24
CA ARG A 21 -0.96 -14.64 4.29
C ARG A 21 -0.56 -15.13 2.90
N ARG A 22 0.25 -16.19 2.81
CA ARG A 22 0.83 -16.70 1.55
C ARG A 22 -0.15 -16.81 0.37
N PRO A 23 -1.40 -17.26 0.54
CA PRO A 23 -2.36 -17.33 -0.57
C PRO A 23 -2.66 -15.97 -1.24
N HIS A 24 -2.46 -14.84 -0.55
CA HIS A 24 -2.70 -13.50 -1.08
C HIS A 24 -1.50 -12.94 -1.85
N GLU A 25 -0.29 -13.43 -1.60
CA GLU A 25 0.95 -12.82 -2.10
C GLU A 25 1.05 -12.80 -3.63
N SER A 26 0.57 -13.85 -4.31
CA SER A 26 0.59 -13.91 -5.77
C SER A 26 -0.30 -12.84 -6.39
N SER A 27 -1.50 -12.64 -5.84
CA SER A 27 -2.42 -11.59 -6.28
C SER A 27 -1.88 -10.20 -5.99
N TRP A 28 -1.19 -10.00 -4.87
CA TRP A 28 -0.58 -8.71 -4.55
C TRP A 28 0.61 -8.41 -5.45
N ARG A 29 1.51 -9.37 -5.69
CA ARG A 29 2.64 -9.18 -6.63
C ARG A 29 2.14 -8.80 -8.01
N ASP A 30 1.15 -9.51 -8.52
CA ASP A 30 0.56 -9.21 -9.82
C ASP A 30 -0.11 -7.81 -9.88
N ALA A 31 -0.78 -7.40 -8.79
CA ALA A 31 -1.30 -6.04 -8.68
C ALA A 31 -0.18 -4.98 -8.67
N TYR A 32 0.93 -5.23 -7.95
CA TYR A 32 2.10 -4.34 -7.97
C TYR A 32 2.74 -4.27 -9.35
N ASP A 33 2.93 -5.41 -10.03
CA ASP A 33 3.58 -5.47 -11.35
C ASP A 33 2.81 -4.65 -12.41
N HIS A 34 1.50 -4.46 -12.23
CA HIS A 34 0.66 -3.67 -13.13
C HIS A 34 0.45 -2.20 -12.73
N VAL A 35 0.78 -1.80 -11.50
CA VAL A 35 0.49 -0.46 -10.97
C VAL A 35 1.76 0.28 -10.55
N LEU A 36 2.68 -0.42 -9.89
CA LEU A 36 3.99 0.07 -9.44
C LEU A 36 5.06 -0.98 -9.79
N PRO A 37 5.34 -1.21 -11.08
CA PRO A 37 6.32 -2.19 -11.47
C PRO A 37 7.69 -1.84 -10.90
N ARG A 38 8.41 -2.87 -10.48
CA ARG A 38 9.82 -2.74 -10.11
C ARG A 38 10.62 -2.25 -11.32
N HIS A 39 11.73 -1.56 -11.09
CA HIS A 39 12.52 -0.94 -12.15
C HIS A 39 12.97 -1.93 -13.25
N ASP A 40 13.18 -3.19 -12.91
CA ASP A 40 13.50 -4.28 -13.84
C ASP A 40 12.30 -4.79 -14.67
N LEU A 41 11.08 -4.63 -14.14
CA LEU A 41 9.83 -5.07 -14.78
C LEU A 41 9.09 -3.94 -15.51
N GLN A 42 9.53 -2.68 -15.36
CA GLN A 42 8.88 -1.51 -15.95
C GLN A 42 8.75 -1.60 -17.49
N ALA A 43 9.67 -2.31 -18.16
CA ALA A 43 9.63 -2.54 -19.61
C ALA A 43 8.47 -3.45 -20.08
N SER A 44 7.75 -4.12 -19.17
CA SER A 44 6.66 -5.06 -19.49
C SER A 44 5.25 -4.44 -19.36
N LEU A 45 5.15 -3.19 -18.91
CA LEU A 45 3.90 -2.45 -18.82
C LEU A 45 3.64 -1.69 -20.12
N TYR A 46 2.55 -2.05 -20.80
CA TYR A 46 2.11 -1.45 -22.06
C TYR A 46 0.94 -0.46 -21.86
N ASP A 47 0.12 -0.66 -20.82
CA ASP A 47 -1.01 0.22 -20.49
C ASP A 47 -0.84 0.88 -19.12
N ALA A 48 -0.79 2.21 -19.08
CA ALA A 48 -0.58 2.99 -17.85
C ALA A 48 -1.88 3.35 -17.10
N THR A 49 -3.07 3.02 -17.64
CA THR A 49 -4.36 3.48 -17.09
C THR A 49 -4.54 3.09 -15.62
N ALA A 50 -4.10 1.89 -15.25
CA ALA A 50 -4.20 1.38 -13.89
C ALA A 50 -3.24 2.10 -12.92
N ALA A 51 -2.02 2.37 -13.36
CA ALA A 51 -1.01 3.09 -12.58
C ALA A 51 -1.50 4.51 -12.25
N ASP A 52 -1.90 5.26 -13.28
CA ASP A 52 -2.40 6.63 -13.14
C ASP A 52 -3.63 6.69 -12.24
N ALA A 53 -4.60 5.79 -12.44
CA ALA A 53 -5.84 5.79 -11.68
C ALA A 53 -5.63 5.36 -10.21
N ALA A 54 -4.69 4.47 -9.92
CA ALA A 54 -4.37 4.07 -8.55
C ALA A 54 -3.65 5.19 -7.79
N GLU A 55 -2.70 5.88 -8.42
CA GLU A 55 -2.04 7.05 -7.85
C GLU A 55 -3.05 8.18 -7.60
N GLN A 56 -3.92 8.45 -8.58
CA GLN A 56 -4.98 9.45 -8.41
C GLN A 56 -5.91 9.10 -7.23
N LEU A 57 -6.31 7.83 -7.09
CA LEU A 57 -7.13 7.40 -5.94
C LEU A 57 -6.39 7.58 -4.62
N ALA A 58 -5.11 7.21 -4.52
CA ALA A 58 -4.32 7.40 -3.31
C ALA A 58 -4.20 8.88 -2.93
N ALA A 59 -3.92 9.75 -3.91
CA ALA A 59 -3.89 11.20 -3.74
C ALA A 59 -5.25 11.75 -3.30
N SER A 60 -6.34 11.27 -3.89
CA SER A 60 -7.70 11.64 -3.50
C SER A 60 -8.05 11.19 -2.07
N LEU A 61 -7.62 9.99 -1.64
CA LEU A 61 -7.82 9.56 -0.25
C LEU A 61 -7.09 10.47 0.73
N LEU A 62 -5.85 10.85 0.42
CA LEU A 62 -5.11 11.83 1.22
C LEU A 62 -5.86 13.16 1.28
N ALA A 63 -6.29 13.67 0.13
CA ALA A 63 -7.01 14.92 0.01
C ALA A 63 -8.35 14.93 0.76
N GLU A 64 -9.09 13.81 0.76
CA GLU A 64 -10.43 13.75 1.36
C GLU A 64 -10.46 13.30 2.82
N LEU A 65 -9.51 12.47 3.26
CA LEU A 65 -9.49 11.94 4.62
C LEU A 65 -8.55 12.74 5.52
N THR A 66 -7.41 13.16 4.99
CA THR A 66 -6.33 13.78 5.77
C THR A 66 -5.64 14.91 4.99
N PRO A 67 -6.38 15.92 4.49
CA PRO A 67 -5.83 17.02 3.71
C PRO A 67 -4.74 17.79 4.48
N PRO A 68 -3.54 17.99 3.91
CA PRO A 68 -2.45 18.70 4.59
C PRO A 68 -2.66 20.23 4.66
N TRP A 69 -3.62 20.79 3.92
CA TRP A 69 -3.89 22.24 3.87
C TRP A 69 -5.14 22.65 4.65
N SER A 70 -5.86 21.72 5.28
CA SER A 70 -7.09 22.03 6.01
C SER A 70 -7.27 21.11 7.21
N ARG A 71 -8.00 21.60 8.22
CA ARG A 71 -8.38 20.78 9.38
C ARG A 71 -9.29 19.63 8.95
N TRP A 72 -8.98 18.41 9.41
CA TRP A 72 -9.73 17.19 9.06
C TRP A 72 -10.18 16.36 10.28
N PHE A 73 -9.87 16.82 11.49
CA PHE A 73 -10.36 16.22 12.73
C PHE A 73 -10.64 17.29 13.81
N GLY A 74 -11.42 16.90 14.82
CA GLY A 74 -11.75 17.73 15.98
C GLY A 74 -11.86 16.88 17.23
N LEU A 75 -11.42 17.43 18.37
CA LEU A 75 -11.67 16.86 19.68
C LEU A 75 -12.86 17.60 20.31
N ALA A 76 -13.83 16.86 20.83
CA ALA A 76 -15.00 17.41 21.48
C ALA A 76 -15.27 16.69 22.81
N PRO A 77 -15.89 17.35 23.79
CA PRO A 77 -16.40 16.69 24.98
C PRO A 77 -17.41 15.59 24.60
N ALA A 78 -17.59 14.62 25.48
CA ALA A 78 -18.68 13.66 25.31
C ALA A 78 -20.03 14.38 25.28
N ASP A 79 -20.96 13.90 24.45
CA ASP A 79 -22.28 14.52 24.24
C ASP A 79 -23.03 14.81 25.54
N ALA A 80 -22.90 13.90 26.52
CA ALA A 80 -23.51 14.05 27.85
C ALA A 80 -23.05 15.30 28.63
N LEU A 81 -21.89 15.86 28.28
CA LEU A 81 -21.31 17.04 28.93
C LEU A 81 -21.37 18.29 28.05
N ALA A 82 -21.71 18.18 26.76
CA ALA A 82 -21.55 19.25 25.78
C ALA A 82 -22.26 20.57 26.15
N GLU A 83 -23.46 20.47 26.75
CA GLU A 83 -24.26 21.64 27.14
C GLU A 83 -23.97 22.15 28.57
N THR A 84 -23.07 21.50 29.30
CA THR A 84 -22.69 21.91 30.65
C THR A 84 -21.61 22.99 30.62
N GLU A 85 -21.55 23.84 31.65
CA GLU A 85 -20.48 24.83 31.80
C GLU A 85 -19.09 24.16 31.80
N ALA A 86 -18.96 23.01 32.46
CA ALA A 86 -17.75 22.20 32.44
C ALA A 86 -17.40 21.69 31.03
N GLY A 87 -18.40 21.27 30.25
CA GLY A 87 -18.21 20.86 28.86
C GLY A 87 -17.79 22.00 27.94
N GLN A 88 -18.36 23.20 28.12
CA GLN A 88 -17.94 24.40 27.37
C GLN A 88 -16.49 24.79 27.67
N ALA A 89 -16.08 24.74 28.95
CA ALA A 89 -14.68 24.95 29.33
C ALA A 89 -13.75 23.87 28.75
N MET A 90 -14.18 22.60 28.77
CA MET A 90 -13.43 21.49 28.18
C MET A 90 -13.31 21.62 26.66
N ALA A 91 -14.36 22.07 25.96
CA ALA A 91 -14.32 22.30 24.52
C ALA A 91 -13.25 23.34 24.14
N PHE A 92 -13.11 24.41 24.92
CA PHE A 92 -12.04 25.40 24.70
C PHE A 92 -10.64 24.79 24.84
N ALA A 93 -10.42 23.96 25.87
CA ALA A 93 -9.14 23.26 26.05
C ALA A 93 -8.86 22.27 24.90
N LEU A 94 -9.86 21.48 24.51
CA LEU A 94 -9.77 20.50 23.43
C LEU A 94 -9.51 21.13 22.05
N GLU A 95 -10.00 22.36 21.84
CA GLU A 95 -9.67 23.14 20.64
C GLU A 95 -8.19 23.51 20.60
N GLY A 96 -7.61 23.89 21.75
CA GLY A 96 -6.17 24.11 21.91
C GLY A 96 -5.36 22.84 21.61
N THR A 97 -5.73 21.73 22.23
CA THR A 97 -5.13 20.40 21.97
C THR A 97 -5.24 20.00 20.50
N THR A 98 -6.39 20.24 19.86
CA THR A 98 -6.57 19.94 18.43
C THR A 98 -5.60 20.73 17.57
N ARG A 99 -5.39 22.02 17.86
CA ARG A 99 -4.45 22.86 17.12
C ARG A 99 -3.00 22.40 17.26
N ILE A 100 -2.62 21.98 18.47
CA ILE A 100 -1.27 21.45 18.75
C ILE A 100 -1.08 20.14 17.96
N LEU A 101 -2.05 19.23 18.02
CA LEU A 101 -2.01 17.98 17.27
C LEU A 101 -1.97 18.20 15.75
N GLN A 102 -2.76 19.14 15.22
CA GLN A 102 -2.71 19.50 13.79
C GLN A 102 -1.33 20.03 13.41
N THR A 103 -0.75 20.92 14.22
CA THR A 103 0.60 21.46 13.99
C THR A 103 1.66 20.34 14.01
N ALA A 104 1.51 19.34 14.88
CA ALA A 104 2.41 18.20 14.93
C ALA A 104 2.30 17.33 13.66
N PHE A 105 1.10 17.14 13.10
CA PHE A 105 0.94 16.49 11.79
C PHE A 105 1.61 17.31 10.68
N ASP A 106 1.32 18.61 10.58
CA ASP A 106 1.81 19.50 9.51
C ASP A 106 3.35 19.59 9.48
N ARG A 107 4.01 19.52 10.63
CA ARG A 107 5.48 19.57 10.76
C ARG A 107 6.18 18.22 10.62
N SER A 108 5.42 17.12 10.60
CA SER A 108 5.96 15.76 10.49
C SER A 108 6.04 15.30 9.02
N ASN A 109 6.56 14.09 8.80
CA ASN A 109 6.52 13.42 7.50
C ASN A 109 5.15 12.78 7.17
N PHE A 110 4.09 13.09 7.93
CA PHE A 110 2.78 12.43 7.85
C PHE A 110 2.21 12.34 6.43
N ALA A 111 2.10 13.46 5.71
CA ALA A 111 1.42 13.48 4.41
C ALA A 111 2.11 12.56 3.37
N ILE A 112 3.45 12.46 3.45
CA ILE A 112 4.25 11.62 2.57
C ILE A 112 3.98 10.14 2.87
N GLU A 113 4.12 9.74 4.14
CA GLU A 113 3.97 8.35 4.56
C GLU A 113 2.52 7.87 4.45
N MET A 114 1.55 8.74 4.73
CA MET A 114 0.13 8.41 4.60
C MET A 114 -0.25 8.18 3.13
N HIS A 115 0.29 8.97 2.20
CA HIS A 115 0.10 8.73 0.77
C HIS A 115 0.64 7.36 0.34
N GLN A 116 1.85 6.99 0.77
CA GLN A 116 2.42 5.67 0.49
C GLN A 116 1.57 4.53 1.06
N ALA A 117 1.06 4.69 2.29
CA ALA A 117 0.18 3.70 2.90
C ALA A 117 -1.19 3.61 2.20
N PHE A 118 -1.73 4.72 1.67
CA PHE A 118 -2.93 4.70 0.84
C PHE A 118 -2.70 4.02 -0.51
N LEU A 119 -1.51 4.16 -1.10
CA LEU A 119 -1.17 3.47 -2.34
C LEU A 119 -1.16 1.94 -2.14
N ASP A 120 -0.54 1.45 -1.07
CA ASP A 120 -0.59 0.04 -0.67
C ASP A 120 -2.02 -0.44 -0.39
N LEU A 121 -2.85 0.40 0.25
CA LEU A 121 -4.26 0.13 0.49
C LEU A 121 -5.04 -0.03 -0.82
N VAL A 122 -4.80 0.83 -1.82
CA VAL A 122 -5.48 0.80 -3.13
C VAL A 122 -5.07 -0.45 -3.92
N ILE A 123 -3.77 -0.79 -3.89
CA ILE A 123 -3.22 -1.93 -4.64
C ILE A 123 -3.66 -3.26 -4.02
N THR A 124 -3.41 -3.44 -2.73
CA THR A 124 -3.55 -4.74 -2.07
C THR A 124 -4.81 -4.88 -1.24
N GLY A 125 -5.44 -3.77 -0.87
CA GLY A 125 -6.60 -3.72 0.03
C GLY A 125 -6.23 -3.58 1.49
N THR A 126 -4.95 -3.58 1.83
CA THR A 126 -4.47 -3.46 3.21
C THR A 126 -3.31 -2.47 3.27
N GLY A 127 -3.44 -1.46 4.12
CA GLY A 127 -2.35 -0.53 4.43
C GLY A 127 -1.86 -0.74 5.87
N VAL A 128 -0.59 -0.46 6.10
CA VAL A 128 0.00 -0.46 7.44
C VAL A 128 0.85 0.80 7.60
N ILE A 129 0.57 1.58 8.64
CA ILE A 129 1.36 2.74 9.02
C ILE A 129 1.85 2.57 10.45
N MET A 130 3.12 2.90 10.68
CA MET A 130 3.72 2.93 12.00
C MET A 130 3.82 4.37 12.48
N VAL A 131 3.46 4.63 13.74
CA VAL A 131 3.54 5.93 14.41
C VAL A 131 4.46 5.83 15.61
N GLU A 132 5.62 6.44 15.48
CA GLU A 132 6.66 6.48 16.50
C GLU A 132 6.79 7.89 17.09
N GLU A 133 7.32 7.91 18.30
CA GLU A 133 7.80 9.14 18.90
C GLU A 133 9.15 9.51 18.26
N ALA A 134 9.22 10.67 17.61
CA ALA A 134 10.41 11.15 16.92
C ALA A 134 11.53 11.51 17.92
N PRO A 135 12.83 11.38 17.60
CA PRO A 135 13.91 11.84 18.46
C PRO A 135 13.81 13.33 18.84
N LEU A 136 14.48 13.72 19.93
CA LEU A 136 14.60 15.13 20.30
C LEU A 136 15.35 15.89 19.20
N GLY A 137 14.87 17.09 18.87
CA GLY A 137 15.44 17.95 17.83
C GLY A 137 14.79 17.85 16.45
N GLU A 138 13.88 16.89 16.25
CA GLU A 138 13.04 16.80 15.05
C GLU A 138 11.98 17.92 15.00
N ALA A 139 11.49 18.23 13.80
CA ALA A 139 10.51 19.31 13.59
C ALA A 139 9.13 19.03 14.23
N SER A 140 8.83 17.76 14.48
CA SER A 140 7.63 17.27 15.14
C SER A 140 7.97 16.13 16.09
N ALA A 141 7.14 15.94 17.11
CA ALA A 141 7.19 14.78 17.99
C ALA A 141 6.74 13.47 17.33
N LEU A 142 6.10 13.55 16.17
CA LEU A 142 5.52 12.42 15.47
C LEU A 142 6.41 12.03 14.29
N ARG A 143 6.72 10.74 14.19
CA ARG A 143 7.36 10.14 13.01
C ARG A 143 6.47 9.04 12.47
N PHE A 144 6.15 9.12 11.19
CA PHE A 144 5.36 8.14 10.48
C PHE A 144 6.27 7.25 9.63
N THR A 145 5.85 6.02 9.37
CA THR A 145 6.49 5.13 8.40
C THR A 145 5.44 4.22 7.78
N ALA A 146 5.26 4.31 6.46
CA ALA A 146 4.49 3.34 5.70
C ALA A 146 5.22 2.00 5.71
N ILE A 147 4.53 0.94 6.12
CA ILE A 147 5.09 -0.40 6.19
C ILE A 147 4.58 -1.18 4.99
N PRO A 148 5.46 -1.61 4.07
CA PRO A 148 5.05 -2.39 2.92
C PRO A 148 4.32 -3.66 3.37
N ILE A 149 3.13 -3.94 2.83
CA ILE A 149 2.36 -5.12 3.24
C ILE A 149 3.12 -6.43 3.02
N MET A 150 4.05 -6.47 2.06
CA MET A 150 4.95 -7.60 1.82
C MET A 150 5.91 -7.90 2.99
N SER A 151 6.21 -6.88 3.80
CA SER A 151 7.01 -7.00 5.03
C SER A 151 6.16 -7.27 6.28
N ALA A 152 4.84 -7.10 6.20
CA ALA A 152 3.93 -7.23 7.33
C ALA A 152 3.14 -8.56 7.31
N VAL A 153 2.95 -9.12 8.50
CA VAL A 153 2.08 -10.28 8.74
C VAL A 153 1.10 -9.91 9.85
N LEU A 154 -0.19 -10.14 9.62
CA LEU A 154 -1.26 -9.58 10.45
C LEU A 154 -2.10 -10.71 11.03
N GLU A 155 -2.54 -10.56 12.28
CA GLU A 155 -3.59 -11.41 12.86
C GLU A 155 -4.74 -10.57 13.40
N GLU A 156 -5.93 -11.13 13.24
CA GLU A 156 -7.17 -10.55 13.71
C GLU A 156 -7.42 -10.92 15.18
N GLY A 157 -7.78 -9.93 15.98
CA GLY A 157 -8.23 -10.12 17.36
C GLY A 157 -9.72 -10.46 17.45
N PRO A 158 -10.24 -10.72 18.66
CA PRO A 158 -11.65 -11.12 18.86
C PRO A 158 -12.69 -10.11 18.38
N SER A 159 -12.33 -8.82 18.32
CA SER A 159 -13.19 -7.74 17.84
C SER A 159 -13.19 -7.58 16.31
N GLY A 160 -12.46 -8.42 15.59
CA GLY A 160 -12.30 -8.33 14.14
C GLY A 160 -11.28 -7.29 13.66
N ARG A 161 -10.62 -6.58 14.59
CA ARG A 161 -9.54 -5.61 14.30
C ARG A 161 -8.19 -6.34 14.18
N LEU A 162 -7.30 -5.78 13.38
CA LEU A 162 -5.93 -6.25 13.23
C LEU A 162 -5.11 -5.77 14.42
N THR A 163 -4.97 -6.62 15.44
CA THR A 163 -4.36 -6.26 16.72
C THR A 163 -2.98 -6.85 16.93
N THR A 164 -2.66 -7.95 16.25
CA THR A 164 -1.31 -8.53 16.27
C THR A 164 -0.65 -8.29 14.92
N ILE A 165 0.54 -7.68 14.95
CA ILE A 165 1.28 -7.29 13.77
C ILE A 165 2.71 -7.77 13.92
N PHE A 166 3.21 -8.45 12.90
CA PHE A 166 4.62 -8.77 12.74
C PHE A 166 5.17 -7.96 11.57
N ARG A 167 6.30 -7.28 11.78
CA ARG A 167 7.06 -6.62 10.72
C ARG A 167 8.38 -7.35 10.55
N GLU A 168 8.64 -7.80 9.34
CA GLU A 168 9.89 -8.42 8.94
C GLU A 168 10.77 -7.41 8.21
N THR A 169 12.04 -7.32 8.60
CA THR A 169 13.03 -6.50 7.92
C THR A 169 14.32 -7.30 7.74
N ARG A 170 15.11 -6.95 6.72
CA ARG A 170 16.48 -7.43 6.57
C ARG A 170 17.40 -6.24 6.79
N GLN A 171 18.27 -6.34 7.78
CA GLN A 171 19.12 -5.24 8.25
C GLN A 171 20.56 -5.72 8.37
N GLU A 172 21.52 -4.84 8.15
CA GLU A 172 22.92 -5.11 8.49
C GLU A 172 23.13 -5.08 10.01
N MET A 173 24.19 -5.71 10.50
CA MET A 173 24.44 -5.77 11.95
C MET A 173 24.63 -4.36 12.55
N ALA A 174 25.34 -3.47 11.86
CA ALA A 174 25.48 -2.07 12.25
C ALA A 174 24.12 -1.35 12.46
N GLU A 175 23.13 -1.62 11.60
CA GLU A 175 21.79 -1.04 11.75
C GLU A 175 21.04 -1.61 12.95
N ILE A 176 21.15 -2.92 13.17
CA ILE A 176 20.57 -3.62 14.30
C ILE A 176 21.12 -3.04 15.61
N LEU A 177 22.44 -2.89 15.73
CA LEU A 177 23.09 -2.33 16.92
C LEU A 177 22.71 -0.87 17.17
N ARG A 178 22.56 -0.08 16.10
CA ARG A 178 22.08 1.31 16.21
C ARG A 178 20.64 1.39 16.72
N ARG A 179 19.78 0.47 16.28
CA ARG A 179 18.35 0.46 16.64
C ARG A 179 18.10 -0.21 17.99
N PHE A 180 18.89 -1.23 18.34
CA PHE A 180 18.78 -2.02 19.56
C PHE A 180 20.14 -2.02 20.30
N PRO A 181 20.55 -0.86 20.87
CA PRO A 181 21.87 -0.69 21.46
C PRO A 181 22.12 -1.55 22.72
N PHE A 182 21.06 -2.12 23.30
CA PHE A 182 21.12 -2.97 24.49
C PHE A 182 20.94 -4.47 24.16
N ALA A 183 20.99 -4.85 22.88
CA ALA A 183 20.87 -6.25 22.48
C ALA A 183 22.13 -7.03 22.86
N GLU A 184 21.96 -8.16 23.54
CA GLU A 184 23.05 -9.08 23.87
C GLU A 184 23.26 -10.06 22.72
N LEU A 185 24.30 -9.83 21.90
CA LEU A 185 24.62 -10.63 20.73
C LEU A 185 26.01 -11.28 20.85
N PRO A 186 26.26 -12.46 20.24
CA PRO A 186 27.54 -13.15 20.35
C PRO A 186 28.64 -12.39 19.58
N ASP A 187 29.85 -12.34 20.15
CA ASP A 187 31.01 -11.64 19.56
C ASP A 187 31.31 -12.06 18.11
N ALA A 188 31.08 -13.33 17.77
CA ALA A 188 31.23 -13.84 16.41
C ALA A 188 30.39 -13.07 15.39
N MET A 189 29.16 -12.68 15.74
CA MET A 189 28.26 -11.92 14.87
C MET A 189 28.71 -10.46 14.72
N LEU A 190 29.29 -9.89 15.78
CA LEU A 190 29.82 -8.52 15.80
C LEU A 190 31.11 -8.40 14.95
N SER A 191 31.87 -9.50 14.84
CA SER A 191 33.14 -9.54 14.11
C SER A 191 33.00 -9.65 12.57
N HIS A 192 31.80 -9.89 12.05
CA HIS A 192 31.53 -10.15 10.63
C HIS A 192 30.98 -8.93 9.85
N ASP A 193 31.14 -7.73 10.38
CA ASP A 193 30.51 -6.49 9.87
C ASP A 193 31.11 -5.94 8.55
N GLY A 194 31.85 -6.76 7.79
CA GLY A 194 32.58 -6.34 6.59
C GLY A 194 32.05 -6.84 5.24
N GLY A 195 30.96 -7.61 5.21
CA GLY A 195 30.56 -8.39 4.02
C GLY A 195 29.25 -8.01 3.32
N GLY A 196 28.50 -7.00 3.79
CA GLY A 196 27.13 -6.73 3.28
C GLY A 196 26.11 -7.84 3.64
N GLN A 197 26.42 -8.64 4.66
CA GLN A 197 25.52 -9.68 5.16
C GLN A 197 24.33 -9.02 5.87
N THR A 198 23.11 -9.40 5.47
CA THR A 198 21.88 -8.95 6.14
C THR A 198 21.28 -10.06 6.99
N TYR A 199 20.69 -9.66 8.11
CA TYR A 199 20.02 -10.53 9.06
C TYR A 199 18.52 -10.23 9.10
N ARG A 200 17.70 -11.28 9.26
CA ARG A 200 16.25 -11.16 9.33
C ARG A 200 15.85 -10.78 10.76
N VAL A 201 15.16 -9.66 10.90
CA VAL A 201 14.62 -9.17 12.17
C VAL A 201 13.10 -9.17 12.10
N VAL A 202 12.46 -9.78 13.08
CA VAL A 202 11.01 -9.81 13.24
C VAL A 202 10.61 -8.98 14.46
N GLU A 203 9.94 -7.87 14.21
CA GLU A 203 9.27 -7.09 15.26
C GLU A 203 7.84 -7.60 15.40
N ALA A 204 7.41 -7.87 16.63
CA ALA A 204 6.11 -8.41 16.95
C ALA A 204 5.40 -7.51 17.95
N VAL A 205 4.15 -7.19 17.66
CA VAL A 205 3.27 -6.39 18.51
C VAL A 205 1.96 -7.13 18.70
N TRP A 206 1.50 -7.30 19.93
CA TRP A 206 0.26 -8.01 20.25
C TRP A 206 -0.44 -7.44 21.50
N PRO A 207 -1.78 -7.54 21.59
CA PRO A 207 -2.51 -7.01 22.73
C PRO A 207 -2.18 -7.78 24.03
N ASP A 208 -2.17 -7.05 25.14
CA ASP A 208 -2.00 -7.58 26.50
C ASP A 208 -2.98 -6.87 27.45
N SER A 209 -3.15 -7.37 28.68
CA SER A 209 -4.12 -6.82 29.63
C SER A 209 -3.88 -5.33 29.94
N ASN A 210 -2.63 -4.87 29.84
CA ASN A 210 -2.21 -3.52 30.19
C ASN A 210 -1.81 -2.69 28.96
N GLY A 211 -2.34 -3.01 27.78
CA GLY A 211 -2.06 -2.30 26.53
C GLY A 211 -1.54 -3.24 25.45
N THR A 212 -0.33 -2.99 24.97
CA THR A 212 0.27 -3.72 23.85
C THR A 212 1.69 -4.14 24.17
N ARG A 213 2.06 -5.39 23.92
CA ARG A 213 3.45 -5.85 24.04
C ARG A 213 4.22 -5.69 22.75
N TYR A 214 5.53 -5.55 22.91
CA TYR A 214 6.49 -5.47 21.84
C TYR A 214 7.66 -6.42 22.09
N ALA A 215 8.12 -7.07 21.04
CA ALA A 215 9.39 -7.78 21.03
C ALA A 215 10.02 -7.70 19.64
N ALA A 216 11.34 -7.52 19.59
CA ALA A 216 12.14 -7.64 18.38
C ALA A 216 13.03 -8.87 18.50
N VAL A 217 13.00 -9.73 17.49
CA VAL A 217 13.72 -11.01 17.46
C VAL A 217 14.62 -11.06 16.24
N LEU A 218 15.89 -11.38 16.46
CA LEU A 218 16.83 -11.77 15.41
C LEU A 218 16.59 -13.23 15.06
N ASP A 219 16.26 -13.49 13.80
CA ASP A 219 16.09 -14.84 13.28
C ASP A 219 17.43 -15.44 12.86
N GLY A 220 17.62 -16.71 13.18
CA GLY A 220 18.83 -17.49 12.98
C GLY A 220 18.69 -18.88 13.60
N ASP A 221 19.75 -19.70 13.55
CA ASP A 221 19.74 -21.06 14.10
C ASP A 221 19.31 -21.10 15.57
N THR A 222 19.73 -20.09 16.33
CA THR A 222 19.23 -19.80 17.67
C THR A 222 18.60 -18.41 17.66
N PRO A 223 17.26 -18.30 17.71
CA PRO A 223 16.57 -17.01 17.75
C PRO A 223 16.94 -16.19 18.97
N MET A 224 17.28 -14.92 18.77
CA MET A 224 17.76 -14.04 19.84
C MET A 224 16.82 -12.86 20.06
N LEU A 225 16.59 -12.48 21.31
CA LEU A 225 15.81 -11.30 21.66
C LEU A 225 16.68 -10.05 21.54
N LEU A 226 16.29 -9.12 20.67
CA LEU A 226 16.98 -7.84 20.49
C LEU A 226 16.42 -6.78 21.44
N ALA A 227 15.10 -6.76 21.62
CA ALA A 227 14.43 -5.85 22.52
C ALA A 227 13.07 -6.41 22.94
N GLN A 228 12.61 -6.02 24.13
CA GLN A 228 11.27 -6.33 24.63
C GLN A 228 10.73 -5.13 25.40
N GLY A 229 9.42 -4.89 25.28
CA GLY A 229 8.77 -3.81 25.99
C GLY A 229 7.26 -3.86 25.86
N GLY A 230 6.63 -2.72 26.13
CA GLY A 230 5.21 -2.53 25.95
C GLY A 230 4.88 -1.07 25.65
N PHE A 231 3.74 -0.87 25.01
CA PHE A 231 3.15 0.41 24.71
C PHE A 231 1.74 0.46 25.29
N ALA A 232 1.27 1.66 25.65
CA ALA A 232 -0.14 1.85 26.00
C ALA A 232 -1.04 1.50 24.80
N GLU A 233 -0.68 2.02 23.61
CA GLU A 233 -1.32 1.71 22.33
C GLU A 233 -0.32 1.16 21.31
N SER A 234 -0.79 0.28 20.42
CA SER A 234 0.04 -0.26 19.33
C SER A 234 0.66 0.87 18.48
N PRO A 235 1.98 0.83 18.20
CA PRO A 235 2.61 1.77 17.27
C PRO A 235 2.24 1.45 15.81
N PHE A 236 1.80 0.23 15.50
CA PHE A 236 1.36 -0.17 14.17
C PHE A 236 -0.16 -0.03 14.05
N ILE A 237 -0.59 0.59 12.96
CA ILE A 237 -1.99 0.77 12.60
C ILE A 237 -2.18 0.12 11.24
N ALA A 238 -2.84 -1.04 11.25
CA ALA A 238 -3.21 -1.76 10.03
C ALA A 238 -4.69 -1.54 9.73
N PHE A 239 -4.98 -1.22 8.47
CA PHE A 239 -6.31 -0.85 8.02
C PHE A 239 -6.61 -1.45 6.66
N ARG A 240 -7.89 -1.76 6.43
CA ARG A 240 -8.36 -2.45 5.23
C ARG A 240 -9.33 -1.60 4.43
N TRP A 241 -9.31 -1.76 3.11
CA TRP A 241 -10.27 -1.13 2.20
C TRP A 241 -11.64 -1.79 2.34
N LEU A 242 -11.69 -3.10 2.07
CA LEU A 242 -12.87 -3.95 2.20
C LEU A 242 -12.41 -5.30 2.75
N LYS A 243 -13.23 -5.98 3.54
CA LYS A 243 -12.96 -7.31 4.08
C LYS A 243 -14.10 -8.26 3.74
N ALA A 244 -13.83 -9.40 3.11
CA ALA A 244 -14.83 -10.46 3.00
C ALA A 244 -14.91 -11.25 4.32
N PRO A 245 -16.11 -11.71 4.73
CA PRO A 245 -16.24 -12.55 5.93
C PRO A 245 -15.31 -13.78 5.86
N GLY A 246 -14.57 -14.04 6.94
CA GLY A 246 -13.60 -15.14 7.01
C GLY A 246 -12.19 -14.81 6.52
N GLU A 247 -11.98 -13.65 5.89
CA GLU A 247 -10.64 -13.21 5.45
C GLU A 247 -9.98 -12.30 6.47
N ILE A 248 -8.66 -12.40 6.64
CA ILE A 248 -7.90 -11.50 7.52
C ILE A 248 -7.53 -10.22 6.78
N TYR A 249 -7.02 -10.37 5.56
CA TYR A 249 -6.54 -9.28 4.72
C TYR A 249 -7.68 -8.61 3.95
N GLY A 250 -7.49 -7.33 3.64
CA GLY A 250 -8.44 -6.58 2.84
C GLY A 250 -8.31 -6.85 1.33
N ARG A 251 -9.31 -6.40 0.57
CA ARG A 251 -9.36 -6.45 -0.90
C ARG A 251 -9.38 -5.04 -1.47
N GLY A 252 -8.40 -4.72 -2.30
CA GLY A 252 -8.21 -3.39 -2.89
C GLY A 252 -8.99 -3.21 -4.20
N PRO A 253 -9.25 -1.97 -4.60
CA PRO A 253 -9.85 -1.66 -5.91
C PRO A 253 -9.03 -2.18 -7.10
N VAL A 254 -7.69 -2.17 -7.02
CA VAL A 254 -6.84 -2.75 -8.09
C VAL A 254 -7.11 -4.24 -8.24
N GLY A 255 -7.16 -4.98 -7.13
CA GLY A 255 -7.49 -6.41 -7.16
C GLY A 255 -8.85 -6.71 -7.80
N LYS A 256 -9.83 -5.79 -7.70
CA LYS A 256 -11.12 -5.90 -8.39
C LYS A 256 -11.01 -5.67 -9.90
N ALA A 257 -10.18 -4.72 -10.33
CA ALA A 257 -9.97 -4.36 -11.73
C ALA A 257 -8.92 -5.23 -12.45
N LEU A 258 -8.20 -6.09 -11.71
CA LEU A 258 -7.05 -6.85 -12.20
C LEU A 258 -7.31 -7.65 -13.50
N PRO A 259 -8.46 -8.32 -13.70
CA PRO A 259 -8.75 -8.99 -14.97
C PRO A 259 -8.81 -8.03 -16.17
N ASP A 260 -9.42 -6.86 -15.98
CA ASP A 260 -9.52 -5.83 -17.01
C ASP A 260 -8.15 -5.20 -17.28
N ILE A 261 -7.35 -4.98 -16.23
CA ILE A 261 -5.97 -4.44 -16.32
C ILE A 261 -5.08 -5.38 -17.14
N ARG A 262 -5.06 -6.67 -16.81
CA ARG A 262 -4.28 -7.69 -17.55
C ARG A 262 -4.68 -7.74 -19.03
N THR A 263 -5.99 -7.70 -19.29
CA THR A 263 -6.53 -7.75 -20.64
C THR A 263 -6.16 -6.50 -21.43
N ALA A 264 -6.34 -5.31 -20.86
CA ALA A 264 -5.95 -4.04 -21.47
C ALA A 264 -4.46 -4.01 -21.81
N ASN A 265 -3.60 -4.40 -20.85
CA ASN A 265 -2.15 -4.47 -21.06
C ASN A 265 -1.78 -5.40 -22.23
N ARG A 266 -2.41 -6.58 -22.30
CA ARG A 266 -2.17 -7.55 -23.39
C ARG A 266 -2.70 -7.07 -24.74
N VAL A 267 -3.85 -6.39 -24.76
CA VAL A 267 -4.40 -5.81 -25.99
C VAL A 267 -3.47 -4.73 -26.53
N VAL A 268 -2.94 -3.85 -25.68
CA VAL A 268 -1.98 -2.83 -26.11
C VAL A 268 -0.71 -3.47 -26.66
N GLU A 269 -0.17 -4.50 -26.00
CA GLU A 269 0.97 -5.26 -26.52
C GLU A 269 0.72 -5.83 -27.92
N LEU A 270 -0.44 -6.47 -28.14
CA LEU A 270 -0.81 -7.05 -29.44
C LEU A 270 -1.01 -5.97 -30.51
N VAL A 271 -1.61 -4.83 -30.16
CA VAL A 271 -1.76 -3.68 -31.05
C VAL A 271 -0.39 -3.14 -31.46
N LEU A 272 0.56 -3.01 -30.53
CA LEU A 272 1.91 -2.56 -30.82
C LEU A 272 2.66 -3.56 -31.72
N LYS A 273 2.54 -4.86 -31.47
CA LYS A 273 3.12 -5.91 -32.35
C LYS A 273 2.54 -5.85 -33.75
N ASN A 274 1.22 -5.70 -33.87
CA ASN A 274 0.58 -5.59 -35.17
C ASN A 274 0.93 -4.28 -35.88
N ALA A 275 1.08 -3.16 -35.15
CA ALA A 275 1.56 -1.91 -35.70
C ALA A 275 2.99 -2.03 -36.24
N SER A 276 3.87 -2.78 -35.56
CA SER A 276 5.21 -3.09 -36.08
C SER A 276 5.15 -3.86 -37.40
N ILE A 277 4.24 -4.84 -37.52
CA ILE A 277 4.01 -5.58 -38.79
C ILE A 277 3.47 -4.65 -39.87
N ALA A 278 2.52 -3.77 -39.55
CA ALA A 278 1.95 -2.82 -40.50
C ALA A 278 3.00 -1.82 -41.02
N CYS A 279 3.93 -1.36 -40.16
CA CYS A 279 5.00 -0.45 -40.54
C CYS A 279 6.09 -1.13 -41.38
N THR A 280 6.50 -2.35 -41.01
CA THR A 280 7.59 -3.07 -41.69
C THR A 280 7.14 -3.87 -42.90
N GLY A 281 5.86 -4.24 -42.94
CA GLY A 281 5.31 -5.21 -43.87
C GLY A 281 5.79 -6.64 -43.58
N ILE A 282 5.03 -7.60 -44.09
CA ILE A 282 5.53 -8.95 -44.38
C ILE A 282 5.54 -9.05 -45.90
N TRP A 283 6.69 -9.39 -46.46
CA TRP A 283 6.92 -9.33 -47.90
C TRP A 283 6.90 -10.73 -48.49
N LEU A 284 6.28 -10.91 -49.65
CA LEU A 284 6.34 -12.17 -50.38
C LEU A 284 7.36 -12.04 -51.52
N ALA A 285 8.40 -12.87 -51.55
CA ALA A 285 9.41 -12.86 -52.61
C ALA A 285 9.40 -14.18 -53.39
N GLU A 286 9.70 -14.15 -54.69
CA GLU A 286 9.76 -15.36 -55.49
C GLU A 286 11.00 -16.20 -55.14
N ASP A 287 10.80 -17.51 -54.99
CA ASP A 287 11.88 -18.47 -54.74
C ASP A 287 11.57 -19.79 -55.47
N ASP A 288 12.60 -20.44 -56.00
CA ASP A 288 12.55 -21.74 -56.71
C ASP A 288 12.63 -22.93 -55.74
N GLY A 289 12.72 -22.66 -54.44
CA GLY A 289 12.72 -23.65 -53.36
C GLY A 289 11.34 -24.21 -53.00
N VAL A 290 11.31 -25.43 -52.46
CA VAL A 290 10.10 -26.02 -51.87
C VAL A 290 9.81 -25.30 -50.55
N LEU A 291 8.73 -24.52 -50.52
CA LEU A 291 8.25 -23.86 -49.30
C LEU A 291 7.83 -24.91 -48.25
N ASN A 292 8.44 -24.86 -47.07
CA ASN A 292 8.00 -25.64 -45.92
C ASN A 292 7.17 -24.75 -44.99
N PRO A 293 5.84 -24.95 -44.90
CA PRO A 293 4.98 -24.15 -44.03
C PRO A 293 5.34 -24.25 -42.54
N ALA A 294 6.01 -25.33 -42.13
CA ALA A 294 6.36 -25.57 -40.72
C ALA A 294 7.53 -24.69 -40.22
N THR A 295 8.28 -24.04 -41.12
CA THR A 295 9.44 -23.20 -40.78
C THR A 295 9.19 -21.70 -40.95
N ILE A 296 7.95 -21.29 -41.27
CA ILE A 296 7.62 -19.89 -41.52
C ILE A 296 7.31 -19.20 -40.20
N GLU A 297 8.10 -18.18 -39.87
CA GLU A 297 7.83 -17.27 -38.75
C GLU A 297 7.28 -15.94 -39.27
N LEU A 298 6.13 -15.53 -38.73
CA LEU A 298 5.47 -14.26 -39.08
C LEU A 298 5.97 -13.15 -38.15
N THR A 299 7.14 -12.60 -38.47
CA THR A 299 7.76 -11.50 -37.73
C THR A 299 7.83 -10.21 -38.56
N PRO A 300 7.88 -9.02 -37.93
CA PRO A 300 8.01 -7.74 -38.64
C PRO A 300 9.19 -7.73 -39.63
N GLY A 301 8.93 -7.42 -40.90
CA GLY A 301 9.94 -7.37 -41.96
C GLY A 301 10.33 -8.73 -42.56
N ALA A 302 9.65 -9.83 -42.18
CA ALA A 302 9.91 -11.15 -42.74
C ALA A 302 9.64 -11.20 -44.25
N ILE A 303 10.48 -11.94 -44.97
CA ILE A 303 10.31 -12.24 -46.39
C ILE A 303 9.91 -13.71 -46.52
N ILE A 304 8.70 -13.97 -47.02
CA ILE A 304 8.16 -15.32 -47.22
C ILE A 304 8.31 -15.71 -48.69
N PRO A 305 8.97 -16.84 -49.00
CA PRO A 305 9.10 -17.30 -50.38
C PRO A 305 7.73 -17.67 -50.98
N LYS A 306 7.52 -17.42 -52.27
CA LYS A 306 6.32 -17.82 -53.02
C LYS A 306 6.70 -18.40 -54.38
N ALA A 307 5.79 -19.19 -54.95
CA ALA A 307 6.03 -19.91 -56.20
C ALA A 307 6.40 -18.97 -57.37
N PRO A 308 7.28 -19.43 -58.29
CA PRO A 308 7.70 -18.65 -59.46
C PRO A 308 6.52 -18.28 -60.38
N GLY A 309 6.47 -17.03 -60.86
CA GLY A 309 5.44 -16.53 -61.80
C GLY A 309 4.37 -15.64 -61.15
N SER A 310 4.66 -15.07 -59.97
CA SER A 310 3.78 -14.20 -59.20
C SER A 310 4.32 -12.76 -59.16
N ALA A 311 3.49 -11.76 -58.87
CA ALA A 311 3.78 -10.34 -59.14
C ALA A 311 4.88 -9.65 -58.28
N GLY A 312 6.08 -10.22 -58.14
CA GLY A 312 7.22 -9.63 -57.43
C GLY A 312 7.00 -9.47 -55.92
N LEU A 313 7.76 -8.58 -55.27
CA LEU A 313 7.63 -8.28 -53.83
C LEU A 313 6.27 -7.64 -53.53
N THR A 314 5.36 -8.41 -52.92
CA THR A 314 4.01 -7.94 -52.54
C THR A 314 3.81 -8.02 -51.04
N PRO A 315 3.22 -7.00 -50.40
CA PRO A 315 2.88 -7.07 -48.98
C PRO A 315 1.77 -8.09 -48.73
N LEU A 316 1.91 -8.91 -47.68
CA LEU A 316 0.86 -9.79 -47.19
C LEU A 316 -0.23 -8.96 -46.49
N ALA A 317 -1.50 -9.11 -46.90
CA ALA A 317 -2.60 -8.41 -46.25
C ALA A 317 -2.82 -8.96 -44.82
N ALA A 318 -2.75 -8.08 -43.82
CA ALA A 318 -2.98 -8.46 -42.44
C ALA A 318 -4.45 -8.89 -42.23
N PRO A 319 -4.72 -10.07 -41.65
CA PRO A 319 -6.08 -10.49 -41.36
C PRO A 319 -6.56 -9.87 -40.05
N GLY A 320 -7.08 -8.64 -40.06
CA GLY A 320 -7.67 -8.04 -38.87
C GLY A 320 -8.10 -6.59 -39.01
N ASN A 321 -9.18 -6.21 -38.34
CA ASN A 321 -9.68 -4.83 -38.29
C ASN A 321 -9.25 -4.14 -36.98
N PHE A 322 -8.44 -3.07 -37.07
CA PHE A 322 -7.89 -2.36 -35.91
C PHE A 322 -8.97 -1.72 -35.02
N ASP A 323 -10.11 -1.34 -35.61
CA ASP A 323 -11.17 -0.58 -34.96
C ASP A 323 -11.84 -1.35 -33.81
N VAL A 324 -12.00 -2.67 -33.94
CA VAL A 324 -12.65 -3.51 -32.90
C VAL A 324 -11.77 -3.59 -31.64
N SER A 325 -10.45 -3.69 -31.82
CA SER A 325 -9.50 -3.74 -30.71
C SER A 325 -9.49 -2.42 -29.91
N GLN A 326 -9.62 -1.29 -30.60
CA GLN A 326 -9.68 0.03 -29.95
C GLN A 326 -10.97 0.24 -29.16
N LEU A 327 -12.13 -0.22 -29.68
CA LEU A 327 -13.41 -0.13 -28.97
C LEU A 327 -13.39 -0.93 -27.67
N VAL A 328 -12.89 -2.17 -27.71
CA VAL A 328 -12.77 -3.03 -26.52
C VAL A 328 -11.78 -2.42 -25.52
N LEU A 329 -10.63 -1.91 -25.99
CA LEU A 329 -9.64 -1.27 -25.11
C LEU A 329 -10.22 -0.04 -24.39
N ASN A 330 -11.01 0.79 -25.07
CA ASN A 330 -11.63 1.96 -24.46
C ASN A 330 -12.65 1.57 -23.38
N ASP A 331 -13.46 0.52 -23.60
CA ASP A 331 -14.38 0.00 -22.58
C ASP A 331 -13.61 -0.54 -21.36
N LEU A 332 -12.54 -1.32 -21.59
CA LEU A 332 -11.68 -1.82 -20.50
C LEU A 332 -11.07 -0.67 -19.68
N ARG A 333 -10.51 0.34 -20.34
CA ARG A 333 -9.96 1.53 -19.66
C ARG A 333 -11.02 2.28 -18.86
N ALA A 334 -12.22 2.45 -19.40
CA ALA A 334 -13.34 3.07 -18.69
C ALA A 334 -13.75 2.28 -17.44
N ARG A 335 -13.79 0.94 -17.53
CA ARG A 335 -14.07 0.07 -16.38
C ARG A 335 -12.98 0.17 -15.31
N ILE A 336 -11.70 0.18 -15.71
CA ILE A 336 -10.56 0.35 -14.80
C ILE A 336 -10.68 1.69 -14.04
N ARG A 337 -10.89 2.80 -14.75
CA ARG A 337 -11.05 4.13 -14.15
C ARG A 337 -12.24 4.18 -13.17
N SER A 338 -13.37 3.60 -13.57
CA SER A 338 -14.57 3.54 -12.73
C SER A 338 -14.36 2.69 -11.47
N ALA A 339 -13.68 1.55 -11.59
CA ALA A 339 -13.36 0.67 -10.46
C ALA A 339 -12.39 1.33 -9.46
N LEU A 340 -11.46 2.15 -9.96
CA LEU A 340 -10.51 2.93 -9.16
C LEU A 340 -11.04 4.32 -8.74
N LEU A 341 -12.32 4.61 -8.98
CA LEU A 341 -12.98 5.88 -8.59
C LEU A 341 -12.28 7.14 -9.15
N ALA A 342 -11.48 7.01 -10.22
CA ALA A 342 -10.67 8.09 -10.79
C ALA A 342 -11.51 9.31 -11.20
N ASP A 343 -12.76 9.08 -11.60
CA ASP A 343 -13.66 10.13 -12.09
C ASP A 343 -14.56 10.74 -10.99
N ARG A 344 -14.48 10.26 -9.74
CA ARG A 344 -15.42 10.65 -8.67
C ARG A 344 -14.85 11.59 -7.60
N LEU A 345 -13.53 11.84 -7.60
CA LEU A 345 -12.83 12.46 -6.48
C LEU A 345 -12.20 13.84 -6.80
N ASN A 346 -12.64 14.50 -7.88
CA ASN A 346 -12.12 15.81 -8.29
C ASN A 346 -12.99 16.98 -7.80
N THR A 347 -13.09 17.18 -6.47
CA THR A 347 -13.75 18.39 -5.93
C THR A 347 -12.67 19.42 -5.53
N PRO A 348 -12.73 20.68 -6.02
CA PRO A 348 -11.82 21.74 -5.59
C PRO A 348 -11.97 22.04 -4.10
N GLN A 349 -10.87 22.41 -3.44
CA GLN A 349 -10.79 22.60 -1.99
C GLN A 349 -10.67 24.07 -1.63
N ASP A 350 -11.40 24.50 -0.59
CA ASP A 350 -11.19 25.78 0.07
C ASP A 350 -10.34 25.61 1.34
N ALA A 351 -9.39 26.53 1.54
CA ALA A 351 -8.31 26.39 2.55
C ALA A 351 -8.73 26.74 3.99
N ARG A 352 -9.98 27.15 4.23
CA ARG A 352 -10.47 27.52 5.56
C ARG A 352 -11.78 26.78 5.83
N MET A 353 -11.73 25.83 6.76
CA MET A 353 -12.89 25.02 7.15
C MET A 353 -13.18 25.16 8.65
N THR A 354 -14.43 25.41 8.97
CA THR A 354 -15.04 25.38 10.31
C THR A 354 -15.42 23.95 10.71
N ALA A 355 -15.69 23.70 12.00
CA ALA A 355 -16.05 22.37 12.49
C ALA A 355 -17.33 21.81 11.83
N THR A 356 -18.29 22.67 11.49
CA THR A 356 -19.51 22.30 10.75
C THR A 356 -19.20 21.90 9.30
N GLU A 357 -18.30 22.60 8.63
CA GLU A 357 -17.86 22.24 7.27
C GLU A 357 -17.08 20.92 7.25
N VAL A 358 -16.31 20.61 8.30
CA VAL A 358 -15.65 19.30 8.45
C VAL A 358 -16.68 18.16 8.50
N LEU A 359 -17.82 18.36 9.17
CA LEU A 359 -18.90 17.37 9.23
C LEU A 359 -19.61 17.22 7.88
N GLU A 360 -19.94 18.33 7.22
CA GLU A 360 -20.56 18.30 5.89
C GLU A 360 -19.67 17.60 4.86
N ARG A 361 -18.36 17.87 4.91
CA ARG A 361 -17.37 17.22 4.08
C ARG A 361 -17.24 15.73 4.40
N SER A 362 -17.16 15.38 5.68
CA SER A 362 -17.16 13.98 6.11
C SER A 362 -18.38 13.22 5.57
N ALA A 363 -19.56 13.87 5.56
CA ALA A 363 -20.76 13.31 4.97
C ALA A 363 -20.68 13.17 3.43
N GLN A 364 -20.05 14.11 2.72
CA GLN A 364 -19.80 13.99 1.28
C GLN A 364 -18.83 12.85 0.97
N THR A 365 -17.70 12.78 1.66
CA THR A 365 -16.70 11.71 1.50
C THR A 365 -17.29 10.35 1.84
N ALA A 366 -18.12 10.27 2.88
CA ALA A 366 -18.87 9.06 3.22
C ALA A 366 -19.86 8.64 2.10
N ARG A 367 -20.51 9.59 1.40
CA ARG A 367 -21.35 9.27 0.24
C ARG A 367 -20.54 8.72 -0.94
N LEU A 368 -19.32 9.23 -1.16
CA LEU A 368 -18.46 8.81 -2.26
C LEU A 368 -17.80 7.45 -2.03
N LEU A 369 -17.23 7.25 -0.85
CA LEU A 369 -16.51 6.01 -0.48
C LEU A 369 -17.43 4.94 0.13
N GLY A 370 -18.64 5.30 0.54
CA GLY A 370 -19.64 4.40 1.11
C GLY A 370 -19.12 3.66 2.34
N ALA A 371 -19.30 2.34 2.35
CA ALA A 371 -18.90 1.47 3.47
C ALA A 371 -17.38 1.49 3.76
N THR A 372 -16.54 1.84 2.78
CA THR A 372 -15.09 1.95 2.96
C THR A 372 -14.73 3.07 3.93
N TYR A 373 -15.45 4.19 3.89
CA TYR A 373 -15.18 5.34 4.77
C TYR A 373 -15.28 4.96 6.26
N GLY A 374 -16.37 4.31 6.67
CA GLY A 374 -16.56 3.90 8.06
C GLY A 374 -15.49 2.92 8.55
N ARG A 375 -14.98 2.06 7.66
CA ARG A 375 -13.85 1.17 7.97
C ARG A 375 -12.55 1.95 8.15
N LEU A 376 -12.22 2.86 7.24
CA LEU A 376 -11.02 3.70 7.36
C LEU A 376 -11.08 4.59 8.60
N GLN A 377 -12.25 5.11 8.96
CA GLN A 377 -12.42 5.85 10.20
C GLN A 377 -12.09 4.97 11.43
N THR A 378 -12.63 3.75 11.48
CA THR A 378 -12.47 2.84 12.62
C THR A 378 -11.09 2.16 12.69
N GLU A 379 -10.52 1.77 11.56
CA GLU A 379 -9.26 1.03 11.48
C GLU A 379 -8.03 1.95 11.33
N LEU A 380 -8.17 3.16 10.78
CA LEU A 380 -7.07 4.11 10.54
C LEU A 380 -7.20 5.41 11.36
N LEU A 381 -8.22 6.24 11.10
CA LEU A 381 -8.22 7.63 11.58
C LEU A 381 -8.33 7.72 13.11
N THR A 382 -9.29 7.03 13.71
CA THR A 382 -9.48 7.02 15.17
C THR A 382 -8.26 6.49 15.93
N PRO A 383 -7.72 5.29 15.62
CA PRO A 383 -6.53 4.79 16.34
C PRO A 383 -5.29 5.66 16.10
N MET A 384 -5.17 6.29 14.93
CA MET A 384 -4.05 7.20 14.63
C MET A 384 -4.11 8.47 15.48
N ILE A 385 -5.26 9.13 15.54
CA ILE A 385 -5.45 10.32 16.38
C ILE A 385 -5.18 9.99 17.85
N ALA A 386 -5.72 8.86 18.34
CA ALA A 386 -5.51 8.43 19.73
C ALA A 386 -4.02 8.18 20.03
N ARG A 387 -3.30 7.51 19.13
CA ARG A 387 -1.87 7.24 19.28
C ARG A 387 -1.03 8.51 19.25
N CYS A 388 -1.30 9.43 18.33
CA CYS A 388 -0.59 10.70 18.24
C CYS A 388 -0.84 11.55 19.49
N LEU A 389 -2.08 11.62 19.97
CA LEU A 389 -2.43 12.33 21.20
C LEU A 389 -1.69 11.75 22.41
N ALA A 390 -1.60 10.43 22.52
CA ALA A 390 -0.85 9.77 23.58
C ALA A 390 0.66 10.06 23.53
N ILE A 391 1.25 10.21 22.34
CA ILE A 391 2.65 10.64 22.18
C ILE A 391 2.83 12.07 22.68
N LEU A 392 1.99 13.00 22.23
CA LEU A 392 2.07 14.42 22.64
C LEU A 392 1.85 14.60 24.15
N ALA A 393 0.91 13.86 24.73
CA ALA A 393 0.64 13.89 26.17
C ALA A 393 1.86 13.40 26.99
N ARG A 394 2.55 12.33 26.53
CA ARG A 394 3.79 11.86 27.20
C ARG A 394 4.93 12.88 27.14
N ARG A 395 4.94 13.74 26.12
CA ARG A 395 5.91 14.84 26.01
C ARG A 395 5.53 16.08 26.80
N GLY A 396 4.31 16.14 27.34
CA GLY A 396 3.78 17.33 27.99
C GLY A 396 3.47 18.48 27.02
N GLU A 397 3.23 18.17 25.74
CA GLU A 397 2.80 19.17 24.75
C GLU A 397 1.30 19.46 24.82
N VAL A 398 0.50 18.56 25.40
CA VAL A 398 -0.97 18.66 25.54
C VAL A 398 -1.46 18.22 26.90
#